data_AF-A0A7J3DNQ6-F1
#
_entry.id   AF-A0A7J3DNQ6-F1
#
_cell.length_a   1.000
_cell.length_b   1.000
_cell.length_c   1.000
_cell.angle_alpha   90.00
_cell.angle_beta   90.00
_cell.angle_gamma   90.00
#
_symmetry.space_group_name_H-M   'P 1'
#
loop_
_entity.id
_entity.type
_entity.pdbx_description
1 polymer ?
#
loop_
_entity_poly.entity_id
_entity_poly.type
_entity_poly.pdbx_seq_one_letter_code
_entity_poly.pdbx_strand_id
1 'polypeptide(L)'
;MTNKNTPQFKTSDFYLSAFLLTKGLRLIKIDKSTPQRAVFIFEDREDRQKLVEEFLYSRASVNPKEFVIAIKELKQLLHSSI
;
A
#
# COMPACT_ATOMS: atom_id res chain seq x y z
N MET A 1 -2.98 29.06 -2.37
CA MET A 1 -2.34 27.72 -2.43
C MET A 1 -3.34 26.71 -1.89
N THR A 2 -4.14 26.07 -2.74
CA THR A 2 -5.22 25.18 -2.31
C THR A 2 -4.65 23.82 -1.95
N ASN A 3 -4.59 23.53 -0.65
CA ASN A 3 -4.28 22.20 -0.10
C ASN A 3 -5.41 21.24 -0.52
N LYS A 4 -5.31 20.62 -1.71
CA LYS A 4 -6.16 19.49 -2.08
C LYS A 4 -5.71 18.31 -1.23
N ASN A 5 -6.37 18.12 -0.10
CA ASN A 5 -6.18 16.93 0.71
C ASN A 5 -6.84 15.77 -0.03
N THR A 6 -6.13 15.14 -0.97
CA THR A 6 -6.63 13.94 -1.63
C THR A 6 -6.91 12.89 -0.55
N PRO A 7 -8.05 12.20 -0.57
CA PRO A 7 -8.35 11.19 0.44
C PRO A 7 -7.22 10.14 0.45
N GLN A 8 -6.88 9.67 1.66
CA GLN A 8 -5.77 8.74 1.88
C GLN A 8 -6.26 7.48 2.57
N PHE A 9 -5.76 6.35 2.11
CA PHE A 9 -5.91 5.08 2.81
C PHE A 9 -4.62 4.74 3.56
N LYS A 10 -4.74 4.29 4.81
CA LYS A 10 -3.60 3.91 5.65
C LYS A 10 -3.73 2.47 6.07
N THR A 11 -2.63 1.73 5.95
CA THR A 11 -2.53 0.38 6.48
C THR A 11 -1.12 0.12 6.97
N SER A 12 -0.98 -0.78 7.93
CA SER A 12 0.31 -1.26 8.42
C SER A 12 0.48 -2.77 8.17
N ASP A 13 -0.35 -3.31 7.29
CA ASP A 13 -0.23 -4.66 6.77
C ASP A 13 0.65 -4.64 5.50
N PHE A 14 1.77 -5.35 5.57
CA PHE A 14 2.77 -5.39 4.51
C PHE A 14 2.25 -6.08 3.24
N TYR A 15 1.53 -7.19 3.38
CA TYR A 15 1.06 -7.97 2.22
C TYR A 15 -0.15 -7.32 1.56
N LEU A 16 -1.04 -6.71 2.36
CA LEU A 16 -2.09 -5.85 1.81
C LEU A 16 -1.48 -4.67 1.04
N SER A 17 -0.44 -4.04 1.57
CA SER A 17 0.25 -2.94 0.88
C SER A 17 0.86 -3.38 -0.45
N ALA A 18 1.52 -4.55 -0.48
CA ALA A 18 2.05 -5.10 -1.71
C ALA A 18 0.94 -5.42 -2.71
N PHE A 19 -0.20 -5.94 -2.23
CA PHE A 19 -1.35 -6.25 -3.07
C PHE A 19 -1.95 -4.97 -3.68
N LEU A 20 -2.09 -3.91 -2.89
CA LEU A 20 -2.59 -2.62 -3.36
C LEU A 20 -1.66 -1.97 -4.39
N LEU A 21 -0.34 -2.07 -4.21
CA LEU A 21 0.64 -1.65 -5.22
C LEU A 21 0.45 -2.42 -6.53
N THR A 22 0.31 -3.76 -6.46
CA THR A 22 0.04 -4.59 -7.65
C THR A 22 -1.26 -4.19 -8.36
N LYS A 23 -2.25 -3.68 -7.62
CA LYS A 23 -3.52 -3.15 -8.17
C LYS A 23 -3.44 -1.70 -8.65
N GLY A 24 -2.24 -1.12 -8.64
CA GLY A 24 -1.96 0.22 -9.15
C GLY A 24 -2.36 1.33 -8.18
N LEU A 25 -2.59 1.06 -6.90
CA LEU A 25 -2.79 2.13 -5.92
C LEU A 25 -1.45 2.83 -5.68
N ARG A 26 -1.46 4.15 -5.75
CA ARG A 26 -0.25 4.95 -5.58
C ARG A 26 0.12 5.06 -4.11
N LEU A 27 1.27 4.52 -3.73
CA LEU A 27 1.87 4.76 -2.41
C LEU A 27 2.38 6.21 -2.35
N ILE A 28 1.84 6.99 -1.43
CA ILE A 28 2.23 8.40 -1.21
C ILE A 28 3.48 8.47 -0.35
N LYS A 29 3.47 7.76 0.80
CA LYS A 29 4.59 7.71 1.73
C LYS A 29 4.51 6.51 2.66
N ILE A 30 5.63 6.20 3.30
CA ILE A 30 5.70 5.28 4.43
C ILE A 30 6.03 6.10 5.67
N ASP A 31 5.10 6.11 6.63
CA ASP A 31 5.32 6.73 7.93
C ASP A 31 6.02 5.73 8.85
N LYS A 32 7.26 6.06 9.24
CA LYS A 32 8.11 5.26 10.13
C LYS A 32 8.28 5.93 11.51
N SER A 33 7.40 6.88 11.87
CA SER A 33 7.48 7.62 13.14
C SER A 33 7.41 6.73 14.37
N THR A 34 6.68 5.61 14.29
CA THR A 34 6.67 4.57 15.31
C THR A 34 7.72 3.49 15.02
N PRO A 35 8.68 3.25 15.94
CA PRO A 35 9.75 2.27 15.72
C PRO A 35 9.24 0.82 15.61
N GLN A 36 8.05 0.54 16.11
CA GLN A 36 7.46 -0.81 16.08
C GLN A 36 6.76 -1.14 14.77
N ARG A 37 6.30 -0.14 13.99
CA ARG A 37 5.47 -0.41 12.82
C ARG A 37 5.51 0.74 11.82
N ALA A 38 5.83 0.38 10.57
CA ALA A 38 5.64 1.27 9.43
C ALA A 38 4.17 1.32 9.01
N VAL A 39 3.69 2.51 8.66
CA VAL A 39 2.34 2.73 8.12
C VAL A 39 2.46 3.19 6.66
N PHE A 40 1.91 2.39 5.76
CA PHE A 40 1.83 2.68 4.33
C PHE A 40 0.62 3.57 4.06
N ILE A 41 0.85 4.69 3.37
CA ILE A 41 -0.17 5.69 3.07
C ILE A 41 -0.35 5.75 1.56
N PHE A 42 -1.51 5.34 1.09
CA PHE A 42 -1.90 5.31 -0.32
C PHE A 42 -2.84 6.47 -0.65
N GLU A 43 -2.79 6.92 -1.90
CA GLU A 43 -3.86 7.73 -2.47
C GLU A 43 -5.11 6.87 -2.56
N ASP A 44 -6.21 7.36 -1.98
CA ASP A 44 -7.46 6.61 -1.99
C ASP A 44 -8.09 6.60 -3.38
N ARG A 45 -8.79 5.51 -3.69
CA ARG A 45 -9.48 5.27 -4.96
C ARG A 45 -10.84 4.67 -4.66
N GLU A 46 -11.83 4.90 -5.52
CA GLU A 46 -13.21 4.44 -5.30
C GLU A 46 -13.33 2.93 -5.04
N ASP A 47 -12.48 2.11 -5.68
CA ASP A 47 -12.48 0.65 -5.52
C ASP A 47 -11.54 0.14 -4.41
N ARG A 48 -10.82 1.03 -3.70
CA ARG A 48 -9.85 0.64 -2.67
C ARG A 48 -10.49 -0.24 -1.60
N GLN A 49 -11.71 0.11 -1.17
CA GLN A 49 -12.42 -0.68 -0.16
C GLN A 49 -12.71 -2.10 -0.67
N LYS A 50 -13.19 -2.23 -1.91
CA LYS A 50 -13.43 -3.53 -2.54
C LYS A 50 -12.16 -4.37 -2.61
N LEU A 51 -11.03 -3.76 -2.96
CA LEU A 51 -9.73 -4.45 -3.01
C LEU A 51 -9.30 -4.96 -1.62
N VAL A 52 -9.47 -4.15 -0.57
CA VAL A 52 -9.18 -4.57 0.80
C VAL A 52 -10.08 -5.74 1.21
N GLU A 53 -11.37 -5.69 0.90
CA GLU A 53 -12.29 -6.79 1.18
C GLU A 53 -11.93 -8.06 0.40
N GLU A 54 -11.57 -7.95 -0.89
CA GLU A 54 -11.09 -9.08 -1.67
C GLU A 54 -9.86 -9.74 -1.02
N PHE A 55 -8.92 -8.94 -0.53
CA PHE A 55 -7.74 -9.45 0.18
C PHE A 55 -8.10 -10.15 1.49
N LEU A 56 -8.90 -9.51 2.34
CA LEU A 56 -9.27 -10.03 3.66
C LEU A 56 -10.15 -11.29 3.59
N TYR A 57 -11.01 -11.39 2.59
CA TYR A 57 -11.89 -12.55 2.38
C TYR A 57 -11.28 -13.62 1.45
N SER A 58 -9.96 -13.57 1.20
CA SER A 58 -9.26 -14.56 0.36
C SER A 58 -9.83 -14.69 -1.07
N ARG A 59 -10.38 -13.60 -1.61
CA ARG A 59 -10.88 -13.50 -3.00
C ARG A 59 -9.94 -12.73 -3.93
N ALA A 60 -8.86 -12.17 -3.39
CA ALA A 60 -7.86 -11.44 -4.15
C ALA A 60 -7.15 -12.34 -5.18
N SER A 61 -6.96 -11.81 -6.39
CA SER A 61 -6.16 -12.43 -7.45
C SER A 61 -5.16 -11.42 -8.00
N VAL A 62 -3.94 -11.86 -8.29
CA VAL A 62 -2.84 -11.03 -8.81
C VAL A 62 -1.99 -11.82 -9.78
N ASN A 63 -1.29 -11.11 -10.68
CA ASN A 63 -0.16 -11.71 -11.36
C ASN A 63 0.96 -11.99 -10.33
N PRO A 64 1.44 -13.23 -10.17
CA PRO A 64 2.46 -13.55 -9.17
C PRO A 64 3.76 -12.77 -9.35
N LYS A 65 4.17 -12.50 -10.60
CA LYS A 65 5.41 -11.76 -10.90
C LYS A 65 5.30 -10.31 -10.45
N GLU A 66 4.18 -9.65 -10.71
CA GLU A 66 3.93 -8.26 -10.28
C GLU A 66 3.88 -8.16 -8.76
N PHE A 67 3.23 -9.13 -8.09
CA PHE A 67 3.18 -9.16 -6.63
C PHE A 67 4.56 -9.36 -5.99
N VAL A 68 5.41 -10.23 -6.54
CA VAL A 68 6.80 -10.38 -6.09
C VAL A 68 7.60 -9.08 -6.30
N ILE A 69 7.37 -8.37 -7.40
CA ILE A 69 8.01 -7.06 -7.65
C ILE A 69 7.55 -6.05 -6.59
N ALA A 70 6.25 -5.92 -6.33
CA ALA A 70 5.70 -5.03 -5.32
C ALA A 70 6.25 -5.33 -3.91
N ILE A 71 6.40 -6.61 -3.55
CA ILE A 71 7.02 -7.01 -2.28
C ILE A 71 8.47 -6.53 -2.19
N LYS A 72 9.25 -6.68 -3.26
CA LYS A 72 10.65 -6.23 -3.30
C LYS A 72 10.74 -4.72 -3.20
N GLU A 73 9.88 -4.00 -3.91
CA GLU A 73 9.80 -2.54 -3.87
C GLU A 73 9.49 -2.03 -2.46
N LEU A 74 8.47 -2.58 -1.78
CA LEU A 74 8.16 -2.19 -0.40
C LEU A 74 9.29 -2.46 0.57
N LYS A 75 9.98 -3.60 0.44
CA LYS A 75 11.18 -3.90 1.25
C LYS A 75 12.26 -2.85 1.02
N GLN A 76 12.55 -2.52 -0.23
CA GLN A 76 13.52 -1.46 -0.55
C GLN A 76 13.11 -0.14 0.08
N LEU A 77 11.86 0.30 -0.04
CA LEU A 77 11.38 1.54 0.58
C LEU A 77 11.44 1.52 2.12
N LEU A 78 11.27 0.36 2.75
CA LEU A 78 11.42 0.21 4.20
C LEU A 78 12.88 0.34 4.65
N HIS A 79 13.83 -0.21 3.89
CA HIS A 79 15.26 -0.17 4.22
C HIS A 79 15.97 1.09 3.73
N SER A 80 15.44 1.75 2.71
CA SER A 80 15.92 3.05 2.24
C SER A 80 15.51 4.11 3.26
N SER A 81 16.46 4.45 4.12
CA SER A 81 16.46 5.69 4.91
C SER A 81 17.03 6.78 4.03
N ILE A 82 16.17 7.65 3.48
CA ILE A 82 16.57 8.99 3.04
C ILE A 82 16.09 9.95 4.11
#